data_AF-A0A2I4FS09-F1
#
_entry.id   AF-A0A2I4FS09-F1
#
_cell.length_a   1.000
_cell.length_b   1.000
_cell.length_c   1.000
_cell.angle_alpha   90.00
_cell.angle_beta   90.00
_cell.angle_gamma   90.00
#
_symmetry.space_group_name_H-M   'P 1'
#
loop_
_entity.id
_entity.type
_entity.pdbx_description
1 polymer ?
#
loop_
_entity_poly.entity_id
_entity_poly.type
_entity_poly.pdbx_seq_one_letter_code
_entity_poly.pdbx_strand_id
1 'polypeptide(L)'
;MADQDSILRSAERKYWKRMPIFVFFRDARLVFKLDTLGWEILGIALPAALAVAADPIASLIDTAFIGHIGPVELAAAGVSIALFNQASRITIFPLVSITTSFVAEEDTVARIVVKEADRGSGKHSETKECTPEVDNMLEDMEKGEAEKKGHRQNLENSSVENSEMKEFMPEALKLDLEKGSTKQNHVDNAESSSTSAQESQNKELMQPSSTLADHHMDKDAATKSENDFDTTVDSKSAIGCSSKKKTKTKTEKRHIASASTALLFGAVLGVFQAVVLVFGAKPLLHVMGVKSSSPMLVPALKYLKLRSLGAPAVLLSLAMQGIFRGFKDTKTPLYVIVVGYTTNIILDPILIFVLRMGISGAAIAHVLSQYLILSILLCMLMRKVYLLPPSLKQLQLGRFLKNGGLLLARVVAVTFCVTLAASLAARLGPTPMAAFQTCLQVWLTSSLLSDGLAVAGQAILACAFAEKDYKKATATANRVLQMSFILGVGLALIVGIGLYFGAGIFSRDVNVLHLIKIGLPFVAATQPINSLAFVFDGVNFGASDFAYSAYSLVLVAAASITTLFILYKSNGFLGIWIALTVYMFLRTFVGIWRMGTGTGPWGFLRSRSFWS
;
A
#
# COMPACT_ATOMS: atom_id res chain seq x y z
N MET A 1 12.32 24.71 -54.07
CA MET A 1 11.79 23.38 -53.69
C MET A 1 12.68 22.67 -52.67
N ALA A 2 13.93 22.34 -53.00
CA ALA A 2 14.84 21.61 -52.10
C ALA A 2 14.97 22.22 -50.68
N ASP A 3 14.94 23.54 -50.54
CA ASP A 3 15.11 24.19 -49.24
C ASP A 3 13.85 24.15 -48.34
N GLN A 4 12.65 24.12 -48.94
CA GLN A 4 11.41 23.84 -48.22
C GLN A 4 11.47 22.46 -47.54
N ASP A 5 12.04 21.50 -48.27
CA ASP A 5 12.24 20.12 -47.84
C ASP A 5 13.35 20.02 -46.77
N SER A 6 14.37 20.87 -46.84
CA SER A 6 15.41 21.02 -45.82
C SER A 6 14.81 21.49 -44.48
N ILE A 7 13.96 22.51 -44.54
CA ILE A 7 13.26 23.11 -43.39
C ILE A 7 12.25 22.13 -42.80
N LEU A 8 11.45 21.45 -43.62
CA LEU A 8 10.48 20.43 -43.15
C LEU A 8 11.19 19.26 -42.46
N ARG A 9 12.24 18.69 -43.07
CA ARG A 9 13.06 17.63 -42.46
C ARG A 9 13.85 18.10 -41.23
N SER A 10 14.06 19.41 -41.06
CA SER A 10 14.65 20.00 -39.85
C SER A 10 13.61 20.15 -38.74
N ALA A 11 12.42 20.65 -39.07
CA ALA A 11 11.27 20.76 -38.18
C ALA A 11 10.81 19.37 -37.68
N GLU A 12 10.70 18.38 -38.57
CA GLU A 12 10.45 16.98 -38.21
C GLU A 12 11.52 16.46 -37.26
N ARG A 13 12.81 16.60 -37.58
CA ARG A 13 13.89 16.13 -36.67
C ARG A 13 13.86 16.85 -35.32
N LYS A 14 13.39 18.10 -35.24
CA LYS A 14 13.18 18.85 -33.99
C LYS A 14 11.91 18.38 -33.23
N TYR A 15 10.88 17.91 -33.94
CA TYR A 15 9.67 17.29 -33.38
C TYR A 15 9.91 15.85 -32.89
N TRP A 16 10.58 15.01 -33.69
CA TRP A 16 10.98 13.64 -33.32
C TRP A 16 11.92 13.64 -32.11
N LYS A 17 12.89 14.56 -32.04
CA LYS A 17 13.71 14.78 -30.83
C LYS A 17 12.93 15.32 -29.62
N ARG A 18 11.71 15.84 -29.82
CA ARG A 18 10.77 16.26 -28.77
C ARG A 18 9.75 15.17 -28.40
N MET A 19 9.75 14.00 -29.04
CA MET A 19 8.87 12.91 -28.62
C MET A 19 9.26 12.43 -27.21
N PRO A 20 8.29 12.23 -26.30
CA PRO A 20 8.56 12.01 -24.89
C PRO A 20 9.44 10.77 -24.63
N ILE A 21 9.32 9.75 -25.47
CA ILE A 21 10.06 8.49 -25.39
C ILE A 21 11.57 8.68 -25.57
N PHE A 22 12.01 9.61 -26.43
CA PHE A 22 13.44 9.76 -26.76
C PHE A 22 14.25 10.39 -25.60
N VAL A 23 13.56 11.06 -24.66
CA VAL A 23 14.16 11.60 -23.43
C VAL A 23 14.65 10.49 -22.50
N PHE A 24 14.00 9.32 -22.51
CA PHE A 24 14.29 8.22 -21.58
C PHE A 24 15.39 7.27 -22.08
N PHE A 25 15.57 7.13 -23.40
CA PHE A 25 16.68 6.35 -23.98
C PHE A 25 17.96 7.17 -24.21
N ARG A 26 17.92 8.47 -23.94
CA ARG A 26 19.11 9.31 -23.83
C ARG A 26 20.06 8.72 -22.78
N ASP A 27 21.33 8.58 -23.16
CA ASP A 27 22.41 8.04 -22.32
C ASP A 27 22.22 6.58 -21.84
N ALA A 28 21.48 5.75 -22.60
CA ALA A 28 21.31 4.30 -22.36
C ALA A 28 22.60 3.45 -22.36
N ARG A 29 23.79 4.05 -22.52
CA ARG A 29 25.09 3.41 -22.22
C ARG A 29 25.40 3.41 -20.70
N LEU A 30 24.59 4.09 -19.88
CA LEU A 30 24.77 4.18 -18.43
C LEU A 30 23.99 3.11 -17.64
N VAL A 31 23.07 2.34 -18.24
CA VAL A 31 22.21 1.41 -17.47
C VAL A 31 23.01 0.33 -16.76
N PHE A 32 24.06 -0.19 -17.42
CA PHE A 32 24.99 -1.15 -16.85
C PHE A 32 26.16 -0.51 -16.09
N LYS A 33 26.23 0.83 -15.98
CA LYS A 33 27.19 1.46 -15.06
C LYS A 33 26.66 1.33 -13.64
N LEU A 34 27.34 0.48 -12.87
CA LEU A 34 27.31 0.44 -11.42
C LEU A 34 28.06 1.66 -10.84
N ASP A 35 27.60 2.86 -11.20
CA ASP A 35 27.98 4.11 -10.54
C ASP A 35 27.30 4.24 -9.17
N THR A 36 27.60 5.30 -8.43
CA THR A 36 27.06 5.53 -7.08
C THR A 36 25.53 5.50 -7.06
N LEU A 37 24.88 6.09 -8.07
CA LEU A 37 23.43 6.07 -8.24
C LEU A 37 22.90 4.67 -8.59
N GLY A 38 23.59 3.92 -9.45
CA GLY A 38 23.24 2.53 -9.77
C GLY A 38 23.27 1.62 -8.53
N TRP A 39 24.29 1.78 -7.66
CA TRP A 39 24.36 1.08 -6.38
C TRP A 39 23.32 1.57 -5.36
N GLU A 40 23.05 2.87 -5.28
CA GLU A 40 21.99 3.46 -4.44
C GLU A 40 20.61 2.87 -4.80
N ILE A 41 20.29 2.80 -6.10
CA ILE A 41 19.07 2.18 -6.62
C ILE A 41 19.04 0.67 -6.29
N LEU A 42 20.09 -0.08 -6.65
CA LEU A 42 20.09 -1.54 -6.50
C LEU A 42 20.07 -2.00 -5.04
N GLY A 43 20.73 -1.27 -4.14
CA GLY A 43 20.75 -1.52 -2.70
C GLY A 43 19.38 -1.38 -2.02
N ILE A 44 18.49 -0.56 -2.58
CA ILE A 44 17.09 -0.45 -2.14
C ILE A 44 16.21 -1.46 -2.91
N ALA A 45 16.40 -1.57 -4.23
CA ALA A 45 15.53 -2.34 -5.11
C ALA A 45 15.58 -3.85 -4.88
N LEU A 46 16.78 -4.42 -4.67
CA LEU A 46 16.93 -5.88 -4.54
C LEU A 46 16.28 -6.41 -3.24
N PRO A 47 16.51 -5.84 -2.05
CA PRO A 47 15.79 -6.26 -0.83
C PRO A 47 14.27 -6.05 -0.93
N ALA A 48 13.82 -4.97 -1.57
CA ALA A 48 12.39 -4.70 -1.77
C ALA A 48 11.74 -5.73 -2.71
N ALA A 49 12.37 -6.04 -3.85
CA ALA A 49 11.88 -7.04 -4.80
C ALA A 49 11.79 -8.43 -4.17
N LEU A 50 12.79 -8.85 -3.40
CA LEU A 50 12.79 -10.13 -2.67
C LEU A 50 11.67 -10.19 -1.62
N ALA A 51 11.39 -9.07 -0.93
CA ALA A 51 10.31 -9.00 0.05
C ALA A 51 8.91 -9.06 -0.59
N VAL A 52 8.72 -8.41 -1.74
CA VAL A 52 7.44 -8.38 -2.47
C VAL A 52 7.19 -9.70 -3.22
N ALA A 53 8.22 -10.40 -3.68
CA ALA A 53 8.09 -11.63 -4.46
C ALA A 53 7.61 -12.87 -3.66
N ALA A 54 7.67 -12.85 -2.33
CA ALA A 54 7.36 -14.03 -1.50
C ALA A 54 5.91 -14.53 -1.64
N ASP A 55 4.91 -13.65 -1.52
CA ASP A 55 3.48 -13.98 -1.68
C ASP A 55 3.14 -14.44 -3.12
N PRO A 56 3.55 -13.74 -4.19
CA PRO A 56 3.31 -14.19 -5.57
C PRO A 56 3.99 -15.51 -5.94
N ILE A 57 5.17 -15.81 -5.40
CA ILE A 57 5.86 -17.09 -5.62
C ILE A 57 5.11 -18.23 -4.93
N ALA A 58 4.68 -18.04 -3.67
CA ALA A 58 3.86 -19.02 -2.97
C ALA A 58 2.53 -19.26 -3.69
N SER A 59 1.80 -18.20 -4.03
CA SER A 59 0.54 -18.29 -4.77
C SER A 59 0.69 -18.90 -6.18
N LEU A 60 1.87 -18.82 -6.80
CA LEU A 60 2.19 -19.54 -8.04
C LEU A 60 2.36 -21.05 -7.82
N ILE A 61 2.92 -21.46 -6.68
CA ILE A 61 3.05 -22.86 -6.26
C ILE A 61 1.68 -23.44 -5.87
N ASP A 62 0.88 -22.73 -5.07
CA ASP A 62 -0.53 -23.07 -4.79
C ASP A 62 -1.31 -23.30 -6.10
N THR A 63 -1.12 -22.42 -7.08
CA THR A 63 -1.76 -22.52 -8.42
C THR A 63 -1.33 -23.79 -9.16
N ALA A 64 -0.07 -24.20 -9.06
CA ALA A 64 0.44 -25.44 -9.67
C ALA A 64 -0.09 -26.71 -8.98
N PHE A 65 -0.25 -26.70 -7.65
CA PHE A 65 -0.86 -27.81 -6.91
C PHE A 65 -2.35 -27.94 -7.20
N ILE A 66 -3.11 -26.83 -7.22
CA ILE A 66 -4.54 -26.84 -7.56
C ILE A 66 -4.75 -27.29 -9.02
N GLY A 67 -3.90 -26.83 -9.95
CA GLY A 67 -3.94 -27.23 -11.36
C GLY A 67 -3.60 -28.70 -11.63
N HIS A 68 -2.96 -29.38 -10.67
CA HIS A 68 -2.77 -30.83 -10.66
C HIS A 68 -4.01 -31.62 -10.17
N ILE A 69 -5.00 -30.97 -9.55
CA ILE A 69 -6.29 -31.59 -9.18
C ILE A 69 -7.17 -31.69 -10.43
N GLY A 70 -7.32 -30.57 -11.16
CA GLY A 70 -8.12 -30.52 -12.37
C GLY A 70 -8.35 -29.11 -12.92
N PRO A 71 -8.80 -28.99 -14.19
CA PRO A 71 -9.07 -27.71 -14.83
C PRO A 71 -10.29 -26.99 -14.21
N VAL A 72 -11.25 -27.74 -13.67
CA VAL A 72 -12.45 -27.18 -13.03
C VAL A 72 -12.09 -26.53 -11.70
N GLU A 73 -11.20 -27.16 -10.94
CA GLU A 73 -10.71 -26.72 -9.65
C GLU A 73 -9.80 -25.49 -9.78
N LEU A 74 -8.91 -25.49 -10.78
CA LEU A 74 -8.05 -24.35 -11.10
C LEU A 74 -8.86 -23.13 -11.55
N ALA A 75 -9.88 -23.32 -12.40
CA ALA A 75 -10.81 -22.26 -12.78
C ALA A 75 -11.59 -21.72 -11.56
N ALA A 76 -12.11 -22.62 -10.73
CA ALA A 76 -12.85 -22.28 -9.52
C ALA A 76 -12.02 -21.50 -8.49
N ALA A 77 -10.77 -21.90 -8.28
CA ALA A 77 -9.82 -21.18 -7.46
C ALA A 77 -9.55 -19.80 -8.04
N GLY A 78 -9.24 -19.67 -9.33
CA GLY A 78 -8.96 -18.38 -9.97
C GLY A 78 -10.06 -17.34 -9.82
N VAL A 79 -11.33 -17.72 -10.05
CA VAL A 79 -12.48 -16.81 -9.85
C VAL A 79 -12.63 -16.40 -8.38
N SER A 80 -12.42 -17.35 -7.48
CA SER A 80 -12.52 -17.11 -6.02
C SER A 80 -11.39 -16.21 -5.50
N ILE A 81 -10.17 -16.40 -6.01
CA ILE A 81 -8.99 -15.58 -5.71
C ILE A 81 -9.19 -14.17 -6.25
N ALA A 82 -9.72 -14.00 -7.47
CA ALA A 82 -10.06 -12.69 -8.02
C ALA A 82 -11.07 -11.93 -7.14
N LEU A 83 -12.15 -12.58 -6.69
CA LEU A 83 -13.13 -12.00 -5.76
C LEU A 83 -12.51 -11.65 -4.40
N PHE A 84 -11.77 -12.59 -3.79
CA PHE A 84 -11.12 -12.37 -2.49
C PHE A 84 -10.11 -11.21 -2.57
N ASN A 85 -9.30 -11.15 -3.62
CA ASN A 85 -8.31 -10.11 -3.82
C ASN A 85 -8.95 -8.74 -4.13
N GLN A 86 -10.05 -8.70 -4.88
CA GLN A 86 -10.76 -7.45 -5.16
C GLN A 86 -11.37 -6.85 -3.88
N ALA A 87 -12.01 -7.67 -3.04
CA ALA A 87 -12.53 -7.25 -1.75
C ALA A 87 -11.40 -6.80 -0.80
N SER A 88 -10.33 -7.60 -0.72
CA SER A 88 -9.16 -7.29 0.12
C SER A 88 -8.48 -5.99 -0.27
N ARG A 89 -8.30 -5.69 -1.57
CA ARG A 89 -7.60 -4.45 -1.97
C ARG A 89 -8.38 -3.17 -1.66
N ILE A 90 -9.70 -3.25 -1.50
CA ILE A 90 -10.54 -2.13 -1.04
C ILE A 90 -10.34 -1.87 0.46
N THR A 91 -10.24 -2.92 1.28
CA THR A 91 -10.10 -2.82 2.75
C THR A 91 -8.65 -2.59 3.20
N ILE A 92 -7.67 -3.16 2.51
CA ILE A 92 -6.24 -3.09 2.84
C ILE A 92 -5.68 -1.69 2.66
N PHE A 93 -6.05 -0.95 1.61
CA PHE A 93 -5.43 0.35 1.32
C PHE A 93 -5.66 1.39 2.45
N PRO A 94 -6.90 1.61 2.95
CA PRO A 94 -7.12 2.43 4.14
C PRO A 94 -6.35 1.89 5.35
N LEU A 95 -6.46 0.60 5.64
CA LEU A 95 -5.87 -0.02 6.82
C LEU A 95 -4.34 0.16 6.88
N VAL A 96 -3.61 -0.17 5.82
CA VAL A 96 -2.13 -0.07 5.80
C VAL A 96 -1.66 1.38 5.83
N SER A 97 -2.37 2.30 5.17
CA SER A 97 -2.02 3.73 5.17
C SER A 97 -2.24 4.40 6.53
N ILE A 98 -3.38 4.11 7.17
CA ILE A 98 -3.71 4.55 8.54
C ILE A 98 -2.68 3.99 9.53
N THR A 99 -2.52 2.67 9.58
CA THR A 99 -1.65 1.99 10.57
C THR A 99 -0.19 2.42 10.51
N THR A 100 0.35 2.66 9.31
CA THR A 100 1.78 3.02 9.17
C THR A 100 2.04 4.47 9.58
N SER A 101 1.12 5.39 9.29
CA SER A 101 1.31 6.83 9.50
C SER A 101 1.17 7.22 10.98
N PHE A 102 0.03 6.87 11.60
CA PHE A 102 -0.24 7.19 13.01
C PHE A 102 0.78 6.58 13.97
N VAL A 103 1.23 5.35 13.70
CA VAL A 103 2.21 4.68 14.56
C VAL A 103 3.60 5.30 14.40
N ALA A 104 3.95 5.81 13.22
CA ALA A 104 5.19 6.56 13.04
C ALA A 104 5.14 7.94 13.74
N GLU A 105 3.96 8.55 13.84
CA GLU A 105 3.71 9.81 14.54
C GLU A 105 3.80 9.62 16.06
N GLU A 106 3.02 8.70 16.66
CA GLU A 106 3.09 8.36 18.09
C GLU A 106 4.50 7.91 18.52
N ASP A 107 5.16 7.05 17.72
CA ASP A 107 6.53 6.60 18.00
C ASP A 107 7.59 7.70 17.83
N THR A 108 7.28 8.79 17.12
CA THR A 108 8.17 9.96 17.01
C THR A 108 7.96 10.91 18.20
N VAL A 109 6.70 11.22 18.55
CA VAL A 109 6.37 12.06 19.72
C VAL A 109 6.91 11.43 21.01
N ALA A 110 6.67 10.14 21.24
CA ALA A 110 7.18 9.44 22.42
C ALA A 110 8.73 9.49 22.54
N ARG A 111 9.45 9.42 21.41
CA ARG A 111 10.92 9.56 21.40
C ARG A 111 11.40 10.98 21.64
N ILE A 112 10.61 12.00 21.29
CA ILE A 112 10.94 13.40 21.59
C ILE A 112 10.77 13.63 23.09
N VAL A 113 9.63 13.27 23.66
CA VAL A 113 9.34 13.41 25.11
C VAL A 113 10.40 12.71 25.97
N VAL A 114 10.76 11.46 25.67
CA VAL A 114 11.83 10.75 26.40
C VAL A 114 13.19 11.46 26.27
N LYS A 115 13.51 12.00 25.09
CA LYS A 115 14.76 12.73 24.84
C LYS A 115 14.80 14.12 25.47
N GLU A 116 13.64 14.70 25.77
CA GLU A 116 13.51 15.94 26.51
C GLU A 116 13.55 15.70 28.03
N ALA A 117 12.97 14.60 28.52
CA ALA A 117 13.18 14.13 29.89
C ALA A 117 14.67 13.80 30.18
N ASP A 118 15.37 13.13 29.25
CA ASP A 118 16.83 12.88 29.30
C ASP A 118 17.68 14.18 29.22
N ARG A 119 17.10 15.30 28.81
CA ARG A 119 17.74 16.63 28.83
C ARG A 119 17.40 17.43 30.08
N GLY A 120 16.17 17.32 30.58
CA GLY A 120 15.72 17.92 31.83
C GLY A 120 16.43 17.32 33.04
N SER A 121 16.62 16.00 33.08
CA SER A 121 17.33 15.29 34.15
C SER A 121 18.80 15.70 34.35
N GLY A 122 19.36 16.47 33.41
CA GLY A 122 20.66 17.14 33.57
C GLY A 122 20.68 18.32 34.55
N LYS A 123 19.52 18.83 35.02
CA LYS A 123 19.44 19.85 36.08
C LYS A 123 18.23 19.66 37.00
N HIS A 124 18.52 19.55 38.30
CA HIS A 124 17.60 19.40 39.43
C HIS A 124 16.72 18.14 39.45
N SER A 125 17.03 17.28 40.41
CA SER A 125 16.10 16.33 41.00
C SER A 125 15.20 17.07 41.99
N GLU A 126 13.89 17.07 41.78
CA GLU A 126 12.92 17.14 42.87
C GLU A 126 11.61 16.44 42.47
N THR A 127 10.98 15.74 43.41
CA THR A 127 9.95 14.74 43.10
C THR A 127 8.55 15.34 43.08
N LYS A 128 7.87 15.28 41.92
CA LYS A 128 6.41 15.43 41.82
C LYS A 128 5.83 14.40 40.86
N GLU A 129 4.62 13.94 41.17
CA GLU A 129 3.88 12.95 40.40
C GLU A 129 3.23 13.61 39.16
N CYS A 130 3.22 12.91 38.02
CA CYS A 130 2.74 13.46 36.75
C CYS A 130 1.70 12.58 36.06
N THR A 131 0.44 13.01 36.09
CA THR A 131 -0.61 12.66 35.12
C THR A 131 -1.65 13.79 35.05
N PRO A 132 -2.21 14.19 33.89
CA PRO A 132 -1.74 13.96 32.51
C PRO A 132 -1.69 15.27 31.68
N GLU A 133 -0.52 15.69 31.20
CA GLU A 133 -0.39 16.93 30.37
C GLU A 133 -0.56 16.70 28.85
N VAL A 134 -0.79 15.45 28.42
CA VAL A 134 -0.75 15.04 27.01
C VAL A 134 -1.89 15.64 26.18
N ASP A 135 -3.09 15.80 26.75
CA ASP A 135 -4.25 16.33 26.02
C ASP A 135 -4.15 17.86 25.79
N ASN A 136 -3.61 18.62 26.75
CA ASN A 136 -3.50 20.09 26.66
C ASN A 136 -2.58 20.53 25.51
N MET A 137 -1.43 19.87 25.33
CA MET A 137 -0.50 20.22 24.25
C MET A 137 -1.08 19.97 22.85
N LEU A 138 -2.04 19.06 22.72
CA LEU A 138 -2.76 18.81 21.47
C LEU A 138 -3.81 19.89 21.20
N GLU A 139 -4.59 20.30 22.21
CA GLU A 139 -5.54 21.40 22.06
C GLU A 139 -4.87 22.72 21.70
N ASP A 140 -3.75 23.06 22.34
CA ASP A 140 -3.10 24.36 22.14
C ASP A 140 -2.42 24.45 20.76
N MET A 141 -2.04 23.31 20.16
CA MET A 141 -1.65 23.24 18.76
C MET A 141 -2.83 23.43 17.79
N GLU A 142 -4.02 22.85 18.06
CA GLU A 142 -5.19 23.10 17.20
C GLU A 142 -5.71 24.54 17.31
N LYS A 143 -5.70 25.15 18.52
CA LYS A 143 -6.00 26.58 18.73
C LYS A 143 -5.04 27.47 17.93
N GLY A 144 -3.73 27.20 18.00
CA GLY A 144 -2.70 27.93 17.26
C GLY A 144 -2.76 27.77 15.73
N GLU A 145 -3.36 26.71 15.20
CA GLU A 145 -3.69 26.61 13.76
C GLU A 145 -4.98 27.37 13.38
N ALA A 146 -5.98 27.40 14.28
CA ALA A 146 -7.25 28.07 14.01
C ALA A 146 -7.07 29.59 13.83
N GLU A 147 -6.36 30.25 14.74
CA GLU A 147 -6.07 31.69 14.65
C GLU A 147 -5.26 32.04 13.38
N LYS A 148 -4.24 31.23 13.05
CA LYS A 148 -3.44 31.41 11.84
C LYS A 148 -4.26 31.24 10.55
N LYS A 149 -5.29 30.40 10.55
CA LYS A 149 -6.22 30.27 9.40
C LYS A 149 -7.16 31.46 9.29
N GLY A 150 -7.73 31.93 10.40
CA GLY A 150 -8.55 33.15 10.41
C GLY A 150 -7.79 34.37 9.90
N HIS A 151 -6.55 34.55 10.37
CA HIS A 151 -5.70 35.66 9.90
C HIS A 151 -5.34 35.52 8.40
N ARG A 152 -5.11 34.29 7.91
CA ARG A 152 -4.79 34.05 6.50
C ARG A 152 -5.98 34.26 5.56
N GLN A 153 -7.19 33.84 5.95
CA GLN A 153 -8.40 34.08 5.15
C GLN A 153 -8.75 35.57 5.06
N ASN A 154 -8.52 36.36 6.11
CA ASN A 154 -8.71 37.82 6.02
C ASN A 154 -7.71 38.48 5.05
N LEU A 155 -6.46 38.00 5.00
CA LEU A 155 -5.46 38.43 4.02
C LEU A 155 -5.78 37.98 2.58
N GLU A 156 -6.30 36.76 2.39
CA GLU A 156 -6.70 36.26 1.07
C GLU A 156 -7.95 37.00 0.55
N ASN A 157 -9.00 37.18 1.34
CA ASN A 157 -10.18 37.96 0.93
C ASN A 157 -9.83 39.42 0.58
N SER A 158 -8.96 40.07 1.37
CA SER A 158 -8.44 41.41 1.08
C SER A 158 -7.64 41.51 -0.23
N SER A 159 -7.22 40.39 -0.82
CA SER A 159 -6.46 40.34 -2.07
C SER A 159 -7.30 39.96 -3.30
N VAL A 160 -8.40 39.22 -3.12
CA VAL A 160 -9.25 38.72 -4.21
C VAL A 160 -10.14 39.82 -4.79
N GLU A 161 -10.73 40.68 -3.97
CA GLU A 161 -11.60 41.79 -4.44
C GLU A 161 -10.89 42.79 -5.38
N ASN A 162 -9.55 42.82 -5.37
CA ASN A 162 -8.76 43.70 -6.26
C ASN A 162 -8.30 43.03 -7.59
N SER A 163 -8.65 41.76 -7.85
CA SER A 163 -8.06 40.99 -8.97
C SER A 163 -9.03 40.54 -10.07
N GLU A 164 -10.34 40.43 -9.83
CA GLU A 164 -11.28 39.78 -10.78
C GLU A 164 -12.09 40.75 -11.68
N MET A 165 -11.81 42.06 -11.66
CA MET A 165 -12.53 43.06 -12.48
C MET A 165 -11.67 43.71 -13.58
N LYS A 166 -10.71 42.97 -14.18
CA LYS A 166 -9.82 43.48 -15.24
C LYS A 166 -9.49 42.52 -16.39
N GLU A 167 -10.42 41.65 -16.83
CA GLU A 167 -10.25 41.00 -18.15
C GLU A 167 -11.56 40.50 -18.81
N PHE A 168 -12.56 41.37 -19.04
CA PHE A 168 -13.60 41.16 -20.08
C PHE A 168 -14.46 42.41 -20.34
N MET A 169 -14.16 43.18 -21.39
CA MET A 169 -15.12 43.79 -22.36
C MET A 169 -14.37 44.61 -23.44
N PRO A 170 -14.93 44.78 -24.65
CA PRO A 170 -14.26 45.41 -25.80
C PRO A 170 -14.39 46.95 -25.85
N GLU A 171 -13.73 47.57 -26.84
CA GLU A 171 -13.71 49.02 -27.07
C GLU A 171 -15.10 49.61 -27.42
N ALA A 172 -15.78 50.20 -26.43
CA ALA A 172 -16.81 51.22 -26.62
C ALA A 172 -16.95 52.10 -25.35
N LEU A 173 -17.27 53.39 -25.55
CA LEU A 173 -17.60 54.39 -24.52
C LEU A 173 -16.63 54.52 -23.33
N LYS A 174 -15.69 55.47 -23.44
CA LYS A 174 -15.26 56.28 -22.28
C LYS A 174 -16.13 57.53 -22.22
N LEU A 175 -16.80 57.79 -21.11
CA LEU A 175 -17.33 59.10 -20.68
C LEU A 175 -17.82 58.97 -19.24
N ASP A 176 -17.37 59.89 -18.36
CA ASP A 176 -18.01 60.33 -17.10
C ASP A 176 -18.28 59.28 -15.98
N LEU A 177 -18.47 59.60 -14.69
CA LEU A 177 -18.04 60.69 -13.78
C LEU A 177 -18.00 59.99 -12.38
N GLU A 178 -16.95 60.10 -11.56
CA GLU A 178 -16.76 61.11 -10.49
C GLU A 178 -17.84 61.15 -9.37
N LYS A 179 -17.38 61.33 -8.11
CA LYS A 179 -18.09 61.74 -6.87
C LYS A 179 -18.90 60.72 -6.02
N GLY A 180 -18.26 60.28 -4.91
CA GLY A 180 -18.87 60.25 -3.57
C GLY A 180 -19.91 59.15 -3.23
N SER A 181 -20.50 59.09 -2.02
CA SER A 181 -20.06 59.64 -0.71
C SER A 181 -20.92 59.07 0.44
N THR A 182 -20.30 58.70 1.58
CA THR A 182 -20.84 58.75 2.97
C THR A 182 -22.16 58.05 3.40
N LYS A 183 -22.13 57.47 4.63
CA LYS A 183 -23.23 57.42 5.64
C LYS A 183 -24.40 56.41 5.41
N GLN A 184 -25.19 55.96 6.42
CA GLN A 184 -25.08 55.91 7.91
C GLN A 184 -26.26 55.14 8.59
N ASN A 185 -25.98 54.41 9.70
CA ASN A 185 -26.87 53.97 10.82
C ASN A 185 -28.05 52.96 10.65
N HIS A 186 -28.32 52.25 11.77
CA HIS A 186 -29.64 51.85 12.36
C HIS A 186 -30.49 50.70 11.73
N VAL A 187 -31.32 49.90 12.47
CA VAL A 187 -31.46 49.60 13.93
C VAL A 187 -32.42 48.39 14.22
N ASP A 188 -32.41 47.88 15.47
CA ASP A 188 -33.49 47.20 16.26
C ASP A 188 -34.04 45.75 16.04
N ASN A 189 -34.30 45.10 17.20
CA ASN A 189 -35.45 44.25 17.62
C ASN A 189 -35.74 42.85 17.00
N ALA A 190 -36.39 41.88 17.69
CA ALA A 190 -36.68 41.68 19.13
C ALA A 190 -37.20 40.24 19.50
N GLU A 191 -37.02 39.86 20.78
CA GLU A 191 -37.88 39.08 21.72
C GLU A 191 -38.45 37.63 21.51
N SER A 192 -38.68 36.99 22.69
CA SER A 192 -39.65 35.91 23.02
C SER A 192 -39.29 34.44 22.66
N SER A 193 -39.67 33.39 23.40
CA SER A 193 -40.32 33.23 24.74
C SER A 193 -40.09 31.79 25.31
N SER A 194 -40.57 31.48 26.54
CA SER A 194 -40.21 30.26 27.33
C SER A 194 -41.34 29.70 28.23
N THR A 195 -41.28 28.40 28.59
CA THR A 195 -41.91 27.70 29.78
C THR A 195 -41.48 26.18 29.79
N SER A 196 -40.91 25.56 30.84
CA SER A 196 -41.44 25.00 32.14
C SER A 196 -42.34 23.74 32.00
N ALA A 197 -42.41 22.69 32.86
CA ALA A 197 -41.88 22.30 34.19
C ALA A 197 -42.12 20.75 34.41
N GLN A 198 -41.93 20.01 35.53
CA GLN A 198 -40.93 19.94 36.65
C GLN A 198 -41.36 18.85 37.70
N GLU A 199 -40.42 18.04 38.27
CA GLU A 199 -40.52 17.18 39.50
C GLU A 199 -39.09 16.79 40.02
N SER A 200 -38.74 16.30 41.24
CA SER A 200 -39.39 15.74 42.47
C SER A 200 -39.41 14.18 42.61
N GLN A 201 -39.28 13.53 43.79
CA GLN A 201 -38.46 13.82 45.01
C GLN A 201 -38.16 12.54 45.89
N ASN A 202 -37.27 12.65 46.90
CA ASN A 202 -36.86 11.71 48.00
C ASN A 202 -35.94 10.50 47.64
N LYS A 203 -34.88 10.09 48.39
CA LYS A 203 -34.51 9.96 49.85
C LYS A 203 -34.95 8.61 50.47
N GLU A 204 -34.21 7.88 51.35
CA GLU A 204 -33.05 8.09 52.27
C GLU A 204 -32.00 6.93 52.19
N LEU A 205 -30.66 7.08 52.34
CA LEU A 205 -29.75 7.19 53.53
C LEU A 205 -29.48 5.90 54.38
N MET A 206 -28.27 5.31 54.30
CA MET A 206 -27.53 4.78 55.48
C MET A 206 -26.05 4.37 55.21
N GLN A 207 -25.26 4.30 56.28
CA GLN A 207 -23.84 3.87 56.44
C GLN A 207 -23.61 3.58 57.95
N PRO A 208 -22.45 3.06 58.43
CA PRO A 208 -21.37 2.26 57.82
C PRO A 208 -21.10 0.96 58.66
N SER A 209 -19.96 0.26 58.46
CA SER A 209 -19.05 -0.24 59.53
C SER A 209 -17.94 -1.22 59.07
N SER A 210 -16.99 -1.49 59.98
CA SER A 210 -15.72 -2.25 59.91
C SER A 210 -15.89 -3.79 59.75
N THR A 211 -14.86 -4.68 59.72
CA THR A 211 -13.59 -4.72 60.50
C THR A 211 -12.57 -5.75 59.99
N LEU A 212 -11.28 -5.56 60.33
CA LEU A 212 -10.17 -6.51 60.59
C LEU A 212 -10.16 -7.94 59.97
N ALA A 213 -9.01 -8.32 59.40
CA ALA A 213 -8.10 -9.33 59.98
C ALA A 213 -6.76 -9.44 59.19
N ASP A 214 -5.65 -9.65 59.91
CA ASP A 214 -4.34 -10.01 59.35
C ASP A 214 -4.27 -11.50 58.98
N HIS A 215 -3.26 -11.88 58.17
CA HIS A 215 -2.43 -13.03 58.56
C HIS A 215 -1.01 -12.95 57.99
N HIS A 216 -0.05 -13.33 58.83
CA HIS A 216 1.40 -13.33 58.58
C HIS A 216 1.92 -14.79 58.44
N MET A 217 3.15 -14.94 57.95
CA MET A 217 4.00 -16.16 58.04
C MET A 217 3.54 -17.38 57.19
N ASP A 218 4.38 -18.36 56.83
CA ASP A 218 5.82 -18.58 57.11
C ASP A 218 6.56 -19.08 55.83
N LYS A 219 7.81 -18.69 55.57
CA LYS A 219 9.08 -19.44 55.81
C LYS A 219 9.20 -20.85 55.20
N ASP A 220 10.25 -21.02 54.37
CA ASP A 220 11.42 -21.92 54.53
C ASP A 220 11.96 -22.32 53.13
N ALA A 221 13.25 -22.30 52.75
CA ALA A 221 14.57 -22.46 53.39
C ALA A 221 15.23 -23.81 53.06
N ALA A 222 16.57 -23.86 53.17
CA ALA A 222 17.54 -24.90 52.74
C ALA A 222 17.94 -24.85 51.23
N THR A 223 19.12 -24.35 50.81
CA THR A 223 20.55 -24.64 51.13
C THR A 223 21.15 -25.90 50.48
N LYS A 224 22.15 -25.66 49.60
CA LYS A 224 23.38 -26.42 49.29
C LYS A 224 23.94 -25.95 47.93
N SER A 225 25.24 -25.85 47.69
CA SER A 225 26.41 -25.96 48.59
C SER A 225 27.60 -25.20 47.96
N GLU A 226 28.56 -24.79 48.79
CA GLU A 226 29.81 -24.16 48.34
C GLU A 226 30.78 -25.14 47.67
N ASN A 227 31.84 -24.60 47.06
CA ASN A 227 33.17 -25.20 47.01
C ASN A 227 34.20 -24.10 46.75
N ASP A 228 35.18 -23.96 47.63
CA ASP A 228 36.30 -23.01 47.51
C ASP A 228 37.32 -23.42 46.45
N PHE A 229 38.04 -22.42 45.91
CA PHE A 229 39.50 -22.39 46.07
C PHE A 229 40.05 -20.95 46.00
N ASP A 230 41.09 -20.67 46.78
CA ASP A 230 41.75 -19.37 46.94
C ASP A 230 43.10 -19.31 46.18
N THR A 231 43.59 -18.11 45.84
CA THR A 231 44.98 -17.65 46.11
C THR A 231 45.36 -16.28 45.49
N THR A 232 45.93 -15.42 46.34
CA THR A 232 47.03 -14.45 46.09
C THR A 232 46.93 -13.39 44.97
N VAL A 233 46.56 -12.17 45.40
CA VAL A 233 47.26 -10.87 45.19
C VAL A 233 48.53 -10.86 44.32
N ASP A 234 48.58 -9.94 43.32
CA ASP A 234 49.68 -8.97 43.19
C ASP A 234 49.22 -7.68 42.47
N SER A 235 50.00 -6.59 42.53
CA SER A 235 49.64 -5.24 42.08
C SER A 235 50.69 -4.56 41.21
N LYS A 236 50.30 -4.05 40.03
CA LYS A 236 50.62 -2.65 39.59
C LYS A 236 50.09 -2.27 38.21
N SER A 237 50.10 -0.94 37.99
CA SER A 237 49.95 -0.20 36.74
C SER A 237 48.55 -0.15 36.13
N ALA A 238 48.12 1.07 35.79
CA ALA A 238 46.88 1.34 35.08
C ALA A 238 47.19 2.09 33.77
N ILE A 239 46.60 1.64 32.67
CA ILE A 239 46.28 2.45 31.50
C ILE A 239 44.81 2.17 31.18
N GLY A 240 44.01 3.22 31.01
CA GLY A 240 42.56 3.13 31.04
C GLY A 240 41.95 2.47 29.80
N CYS A 241 41.31 1.31 29.96
CA CYS A 241 40.25 0.88 29.05
C CYS A 241 38.90 1.04 29.76
N SER A 242 38.22 2.17 29.52
CA SER A 242 36.85 2.36 29.98
C SER A 242 35.94 1.39 29.23
N SER A 243 35.73 0.22 29.83
CA SER A 243 34.78 -0.76 29.33
C SER A 243 33.39 -0.15 29.38
N LYS A 244 32.93 0.34 28.22
CA LYS A 244 31.52 0.62 27.96
C LYS A 244 30.75 -0.69 28.17
N LYS A 245 30.33 -0.94 29.41
CA LYS A 245 29.29 -1.92 29.74
C LYS A 245 28.17 -1.65 28.74
N LYS A 246 27.97 -2.58 27.80
CA LYS A 246 26.75 -2.61 27.00
C LYS A 246 25.63 -2.95 27.96
N THR A 247 25.09 -1.90 28.60
CA THR A 247 23.78 -1.96 29.24
C THR A 247 22.85 -2.57 28.21
N LYS A 248 22.39 -3.79 28.50
CA LYS A 248 21.27 -4.38 27.76
C LYS A 248 20.10 -3.45 28.05
N THR A 249 19.85 -2.50 27.16
CA THR A 249 18.62 -1.71 27.17
C THR A 249 17.49 -2.72 27.15
N LYS A 250 16.83 -2.91 28.30
CA LYS A 250 15.53 -3.56 28.34
C LYS A 250 14.68 -2.77 27.37
N THR A 251 14.16 -3.42 26.34
CA THR A 251 13.22 -2.79 25.44
C THR A 251 11.95 -2.54 26.23
N GLU A 252 11.82 -1.34 26.80
CA GLU A 252 10.58 -0.91 27.41
C GLU A 252 9.47 -1.01 26.38
N LYS A 253 8.35 -1.61 26.78
CA LYS A 253 7.22 -1.78 25.86
C LYS A 253 6.61 -0.41 25.63
N ARG A 254 6.41 -0.07 24.37
CA ARG A 254 5.89 1.25 24.00
C ARG A 254 4.39 1.31 24.29
N HIS A 255 3.93 2.45 24.79
CA HIS A 255 2.52 2.76 24.98
C HIS A 255 2.03 3.50 23.74
N ILE A 256 1.20 2.84 22.91
CA ILE A 256 0.85 3.29 21.56
C ILE A 256 -0.65 3.00 21.36
N ALA A 257 -1.47 4.03 21.49
CA ALA A 257 -2.93 3.92 21.42
C ALA A 257 -3.38 3.56 20.00
N SER A 258 -2.79 4.19 18.98
CA SER A 258 -3.10 3.93 17.58
C SER A 258 -2.85 2.48 17.17
N ALA A 259 -1.91 1.76 17.78
CA ALA A 259 -1.68 0.34 17.50
C ALA A 259 -2.88 -0.54 17.94
N SER A 260 -3.59 -0.15 19.00
CA SER A 260 -4.75 -0.87 19.52
C SER A 260 -5.99 -0.60 18.66
N THR A 261 -6.21 0.66 18.29
CA THR A 261 -7.27 1.09 17.36
C THR A 261 -7.07 0.49 15.95
N ALA A 262 -5.82 0.42 15.49
CA ALA A 262 -5.42 -0.24 14.24
C ALA A 262 -5.80 -1.73 14.18
N LEU A 263 -5.53 -2.46 15.26
CA LEU A 263 -5.90 -3.89 15.38
C LEU A 263 -7.42 -4.06 15.42
N LEU A 264 -8.14 -3.24 16.18
CA LEU A 264 -9.61 -3.27 16.21
C LEU A 264 -10.20 -3.04 14.81
N PHE A 265 -9.72 -2.03 14.07
CA PHE A 265 -10.21 -1.74 12.72
C PHE A 265 -9.86 -2.86 11.72
N GLY A 266 -8.66 -3.46 11.82
CA GLY A 266 -8.27 -4.62 11.04
C GLY A 266 -9.13 -5.87 11.32
N ALA A 267 -9.47 -6.12 12.58
CA ALA A 267 -10.37 -7.20 12.98
C ALA A 267 -11.80 -6.97 12.45
N VAL A 268 -12.37 -5.78 12.66
CA VAL A 268 -13.73 -5.44 12.23
C VAL A 268 -13.87 -5.51 10.71
N LEU A 269 -12.96 -4.89 9.95
CA LEU A 269 -12.96 -5.00 8.48
C LEU A 269 -12.74 -6.43 8.00
N GLY A 270 -11.89 -7.21 8.67
CA GLY A 270 -11.58 -8.58 8.28
C GLY A 270 -12.73 -9.54 8.52
N VAL A 271 -13.43 -9.41 9.64
CA VAL A 271 -14.68 -10.14 9.94
C VAL A 271 -15.81 -9.70 9.01
N PHE A 272 -15.98 -8.40 8.78
CA PHE A 272 -16.96 -7.88 7.81
C PHE A 272 -16.72 -8.44 6.41
N GLN A 273 -15.47 -8.44 5.93
CA GLN A 273 -15.09 -9.02 4.65
C GLN A 273 -15.36 -10.53 4.61
N ALA A 274 -15.05 -11.27 5.67
CA ALA A 274 -15.35 -12.70 5.77
C ALA A 274 -16.85 -12.96 5.67
N VAL A 275 -17.68 -12.22 6.41
CA VAL A 275 -19.15 -12.30 6.39
C VAL A 275 -19.68 -12.00 4.97
N VAL A 276 -19.29 -10.87 4.38
CA VAL A 276 -19.73 -10.47 3.03
C VAL A 276 -19.35 -11.52 1.98
N LEU A 277 -18.14 -12.08 2.03
CA LEU A 277 -17.71 -13.11 1.06
C LEU A 277 -18.35 -14.49 1.32
N VAL A 278 -18.59 -14.89 2.57
CA VAL A 278 -19.17 -16.21 2.91
C VAL A 278 -20.66 -16.26 2.58
N PHE A 279 -21.44 -15.23 2.93
CA PHE A 279 -22.87 -15.17 2.62
C PHE A 279 -23.11 -14.71 1.17
N GLY A 280 -22.32 -13.74 0.67
CA GLY A 280 -22.37 -13.26 -0.70
C GLY A 280 -21.73 -14.19 -1.75
N ALA A 281 -21.12 -15.31 -1.36
CA ALA A 281 -20.37 -16.20 -2.26
C ALA A 281 -21.13 -16.53 -3.56
N LYS A 282 -22.40 -16.92 -3.47
CA LYS A 282 -23.22 -17.34 -4.62
C LYS A 282 -23.50 -16.18 -5.60
N PRO A 283 -24.11 -15.05 -5.19
CA PRO A 283 -24.32 -13.93 -6.10
C PRO A 283 -23.02 -13.31 -6.63
N LEU A 284 -21.94 -13.26 -5.84
CA LEU A 284 -20.64 -12.77 -6.31
C LEU A 284 -20.05 -13.66 -7.42
N LEU A 285 -20.14 -14.99 -7.29
CA LEU A 285 -19.74 -15.92 -8.36
C LEU A 285 -20.64 -15.80 -9.61
N HIS A 286 -21.95 -15.55 -9.43
CA HIS A 286 -22.84 -15.25 -10.55
C HIS A 286 -22.48 -13.93 -11.27
N VAL A 287 -22.07 -12.89 -10.55
CA VAL A 287 -21.58 -11.61 -11.14
C VAL A 287 -20.26 -11.81 -11.89
N MET A 288 -19.37 -12.67 -11.39
CA MET A 288 -18.20 -13.16 -12.13
C MET A 288 -18.56 -14.03 -13.36
N GLY A 289 -19.85 -14.30 -13.60
CA GLY A 289 -20.33 -15.04 -14.76
C GLY A 289 -20.30 -16.56 -14.62
N VAL A 290 -20.06 -17.09 -13.42
CA VAL A 290 -20.13 -18.53 -13.15
C VAL A 290 -21.60 -18.96 -13.16
N LYS A 291 -22.04 -19.50 -14.31
CA LYS A 291 -23.42 -19.97 -14.52
C LYS A 291 -23.81 -21.09 -13.54
N SER A 292 -25.09 -21.17 -13.17
CA SER A 292 -25.62 -22.20 -12.27
C SER A 292 -25.39 -23.65 -12.74
N SER A 293 -25.28 -23.86 -14.04
CA SER A 293 -24.97 -25.15 -14.68
C SER A 293 -23.47 -25.41 -14.89
N SER A 294 -22.58 -24.49 -14.46
CA SER A 294 -21.14 -24.64 -14.66
C SER A 294 -20.54 -25.57 -13.60
N PRO A 295 -19.71 -26.57 -13.98
CA PRO A 295 -19.12 -27.50 -13.01
C PRO A 295 -18.20 -26.80 -12.01
N MET A 296 -17.66 -25.61 -12.34
CA MET A 296 -16.80 -24.85 -11.42
C MET A 296 -17.57 -24.23 -10.23
N LEU A 297 -18.90 -24.12 -10.27
CA LEU A 297 -19.65 -23.37 -9.25
C LEU A 297 -19.56 -24.00 -7.86
N VAL A 298 -19.66 -25.33 -7.75
CA VAL A 298 -19.60 -26.03 -6.46
C VAL A 298 -18.17 -26.01 -5.87
N PRO A 299 -17.09 -26.31 -6.62
CA PRO A 299 -15.73 -26.07 -6.18
C PRO A 299 -15.45 -24.62 -5.79
N ALA A 300 -15.90 -23.64 -6.57
CA ALA A 300 -15.66 -22.21 -6.31
C ALA A 300 -16.37 -21.74 -5.03
N LEU A 301 -17.63 -22.15 -4.83
CA LEU A 301 -18.37 -21.80 -3.62
C LEU A 301 -17.79 -22.46 -2.36
N LYS A 302 -17.21 -23.68 -2.47
CA LYS A 302 -16.45 -24.30 -1.37
C LYS A 302 -15.15 -23.54 -1.07
N TYR A 303 -14.32 -23.31 -2.09
CA TYR A 303 -13.03 -22.62 -1.94
C TYR A 303 -13.20 -21.19 -1.45
N LEU A 304 -14.08 -20.38 -2.07
CA LEU A 304 -14.33 -18.99 -1.67
C LEU A 304 -14.79 -18.89 -0.21
N LYS A 305 -15.74 -19.73 0.23
CA LYS A 305 -16.21 -19.72 1.63
C LYS A 305 -15.09 -20.06 2.61
N LEU A 306 -14.34 -21.14 2.37
CA LEU A 306 -13.21 -21.53 3.23
C LEU A 306 -12.12 -20.45 3.23
N ARG A 307 -11.66 -20.01 2.06
CA ARG A 307 -10.60 -19.02 1.88
C ARG A 307 -10.95 -17.65 2.49
N SER A 308 -12.24 -17.33 2.61
CA SER A 308 -12.75 -16.11 3.26
C SER A 308 -12.61 -16.13 4.78
N LEU A 309 -12.56 -17.30 5.43
CA LEU A 309 -12.28 -17.41 6.86
C LEU A 309 -10.87 -16.90 7.21
N GLY A 310 -9.96 -16.81 6.23
CA GLY A 310 -8.64 -16.18 6.39
C GLY A 310 -8.65 -14.65 6.34
N ALA A 311 -9.74 -13.98 5.94
CA ALA A 311 -9.77 -12.52 5.83
C ALA A 311 -9.44 -11.77 7.14
N PRO A 312 -9.92 -12.18 8.35
CA PRO A 312 -9.53 -11.57 9.61
C PRO A 312 -8.02 -11.67 9.86
N ALA A 313 -7.42 -12.83 9.58
CA ALA A 313 -5.99 -13.06 9.75
C ALA A 313 -5.15 -12.24 8.76
N VAL A 314 -5.57 -12.14 7.50
CA VAL A 314 -4.91 -11.32 6.47
C VAL A 314 -4.91 -9.84 6.86
N LEU A 315 -6.07 -9.28 7.22
CA LEU A 315 -6.17 -7.85 7.54
C LEU A 315 -5.46 -7.50 8.86
N LEU A 316 -5.60 -8.31 9.91
CA LEU A 316 -4.84 -8.11 11.15
C LEU A 316 -3.33 -8.20 10.92
N SER A 317 -2.86 -9.15 10.10
CA SER A 317 -1.45 -9.27 9.75
C SER A 317 -0.93 -8.04 8.99
N LEU A 318 -1.74 -7.46 8.09
CA LEU A 318 -1.39 -6.24 7.36
C LEU A 318 -1.42 -4.98 8.23
N ALA A 319 -2.33 -4.89 9.20
CA ALA A 319 -2.32 -3.86 10.23
C ALA A 319 -1.05 -3.93 11.09
N MET A 320 -0.67 -5.14 11.55
CA MET A 320 0.57 -5.37 12.30
C MET A 320 1.82 -5.05 11.47
N GLN A 321 1.85 -5.41 10.19
CA GLN A 321 2.93 -4.99 9.29
C GLN A 321 3.03 -3.45 9.20
N GLY A 322 1.91 -2.72 9.21
CA GLY A 322 1.89 -1.26 9.28
C GLY A 322 2.49 -0.74 10.59
N ILE A 323 2.09 -1.31 11.72
CA ILE A 323 2.63 -1.01 13.05
C ILE A 323 4.15 -1.25 13.11
N PHE A 324 4.63 -2.41 12.66
CA PHE A 324 6.07 -2.73 12.59
C PHE A 324 6.85 -1.82 11.62
N ARG A 325 6.26 -1.45 10.47
CA ARG A 325 6.83 -0.43 9.56
C ARG A 325 6.95 0.94 10.23
N GLY A 326 5.95 1.35 11.02
CA GLY A 326 6.01 2.58 11.84
C GLY A 326 7.20 2.60 12.80
N PHE A 327 7.49 1.46 13.45
CA PHE A 327 8.68 1.28 14.32
C PHE A 327 10.02 1.21 13.55
N LYS A 328 9.98 1.28 12.21
CA LYS A 328 11.11 1.09 11.29
C LYS A 328 11.70 -0.34 11.34
N ASP A 329 10.89 -1.31 11.75
CA ASP A 329 11.23 -2.74 11.74
C ASP A 329 10.55 -3.46 10.57
N THR A 330 11.18 -3.36 9.39
CA THR A 330 10.73 -4.05 8.17
C THR A 330 11.15 -5.52 8.12
N LYS A 331 12.10 -5.95 8.97
CA LYS A 331 12.67 -7.30 8.95
C LYS A 331 11.80 -8.31 9.69
N THR A 332 11.28 -7.94 10.87
CA THR A 332 10.40 -8.83 11.65
C THR A 332 9.24 -9.37 10.82
N PRO A 333 8.44 -8.55 10.11
CA PRO A 333 7.30 -9.09 9.39
C PRO A 333 7.72 -9.92 8.18
N LEU A 334 8.79 -9.56 7.47
CA LEU A 334 9.30 -10.32 6.31
C LEU A 334 9.61 -11.78 6.67
N TYR A 335 10.35 -12.02 7.76
CA TYR A 335 10.67 -13.39 8.17
C TYR A 335 9.43 -14.20 8.55
N VAL A 336 8.46 -13.60 9.26
CA VAL A 336 7.21 -14.27 9.64
C VAL A 336 6.35 -14.60 8.42
N ILE A 337 6.27 -13.69 7.44
CA ILE A 337 5.57 -13.88 6.18
C ILE A 337 6.20 -15.02 5.36
N VAL A 338 7.54 -15.07 5.26
CA VAL A 338 8.24 -16.17 4.58
C VAL A 338 7.96 -17.51 5.26
N VAL A 339 8.07 -17.59 6.61
CA VAL A 339 7.75 -18.82 7.36
C VAL A 339 6.30 -19.26 7.14
N GLY A 340 5.36 -18.32 7.13
CA GLY A 340 3.95 -18.60 6.83
C GLY A 340 3.74 -19.17 5.43
N TYR A 341 4.34 -18.57 4.39
CA TYR A 341 4.21 -19.08 3.03
C TYR A 341 4.98 -20.40 2.79
N THR A 342 6.13 -20.61 3.43
CA THR A 342 6.78 -21.93 3.46
C THR A 342 5.87 -22.98 4.12
N THR A 343 5.15 -22.60 5.18
CA THR A 343 4.15 -23.48 5.81
C THR A 343 3.01 -23.79 4.84
N ASN A 344 2.50 -22.80 4.09
CA ASN A 344 1.48 -22.99 3.06
C ASN A 344 1.91 -24.00 1.99
N ILE A 345 3.12 -23.84 1.45
CA ILE A 345 3.71 -24.69 0.40
C ILE A 345 3.87 -26.14 0.87
N ILE A 346 4.10 -26.37 2.18
CA ILE A 346 4.20 -27.70 2.79
C ILE A 346 2.80 -28.27 3.08
N LEU A 347 1.85 -27.46 3.56
CA LEU A 347 0.50 -27.89 3.91
C LEU A 347 -0.36 -28.22 2.68
N ASP A 348 -0.18 -27.51 1.56
CA ASP A 348 -0.93 -27.72 0.31
C ASP A 348 -0.88 -29.19 -0.15
N PRO A 349 0.28 -29.80 -0.46
CA PRO A 349 0.32 -31.18 -0.96
C PRO A 349 -0.18 -32.21 0.07
N ILE A 350 -0.02 -31.93 1.37
CA ILE A 350 -0.54 -32.78 2.46
C ILE A 350 -2.08 -32.75 2.48
N LEU A 351 -2.69 -31.57 2.49
CA LEU A 351 -4.14 -31.41 2.57
C LEU A 351 -4.84 -31.77 1.25
N ILE A 352 -4.25 -31.41 0.11
CA ILE A 352 -4.80 -31.68 -1.23
C ILE A 352 -4.73 -33.18 -1.56
N PHE A 353 -3.54 -33.79 -1.50
CA PHE A 353 -3.29 -35.13 -2.04
C PHE A 353 -3.29 -36.23 -0.97
N VAL A 354 -2.59 -36.04 0.16
CA VAL A 354 -2.48 -37.09 1.20
C VAL A 354 -3.79 -37.26 1.95
N LEU A 355 -4.38 -36.17 2.43
CA LEU A 355 -5.68 -36.13 3.11
C LEU A 355 -6.87 -36.05 2.13
N ARG A 356 -6.59 -36.03 0.81
CA ARG A 356 -7.59 -36.06 -0.29
C ARG A 356 -8.68 -34.99 -0.21
N MET A 357 -8.42 -33.85 0.45
CA MET A 357 -9.41 -32.77 0.59
C MET A 357 -9.55 -31.92 -0.70
N GLY A 358 -8.69 -32.16 -1.70
CA GLY A 358 -8.71 -31.49 -2.99
C GLY A 358 -8.66 -29.98 -2.87
N ILE A 359 -9.50 -29.27 -3.63
CA ILE A 359 -9.58 -27.81 -3.62
C ILE A 359 -9.89 -27.23 -2.22
N SER A 360 -10.60 -27.98 -1.36
CA SER A 360 -10.88 -27.56 0.01
C SER A 360 -9.62 -27.60 0.89
N GLY A 361 -8.69 -28.52 0.59
CA GLY A 361 -7.40 -28.63 1.25
C GLY A 361 -6.53 -27.39 1.03
N ALA A 362 -6.41 -26.93 -0.22
CA ALA A 362 -5.68 -25.71 -0.56
C ALA A 362 -6.25 -24.46 0.14
N ALA A 363 -7.58 -24.35 0.22
CA ALA A 363 -8.21 -23.25 0.95
C ALA A 363 -7.85 -23.27 2.45
N ILE A 364 -7.85 -24.46 3.07
CA ILE A 364 -7.54 -24.64 4.49
C ILE A 364 -6.05 -24.44 4.78
N ALA A 365 -5.15 -24.96 3.93
CA ALA A 365 -3.70 -24.77 4.01
C ALA A 365 -3.33 -23.27 4.06
N HIS A 366 -3.90 -22.49 3.14
CA HIS A 366 -3.69 -21.05 3.09
C HIS A 366 -4.27 -20.34 4.32
N VAL A 367 -5.48 -20.71 4.77
CA VAL A 367 -6.11 -20.12 5.97
C VAL A 367 -5.28 -20.39 7.23
N LEU A 368 -4.87 -21.64 7.45
CA LEU A 368 -4.00 -22.01 8.59
C LEU A 368 -2.69 -21.21 8.58
N SER A 369 -2.09 -21.05 7.40
CA SER A 369 -0.83 -20.29 7.23
C SER A 369 -1.01 -18.80 7.52
N GLN A 370 -2.14 -18.19 7.14
CA GLN A 370 -2.45 -16.80 7.51
C GLN A 370 -2.71 -16.65 9.02
N TYR A 371 -3.35 -17.62 9.68
CA TYR A 371 -3.51 -17.64 11.14
C TYR A 371 -2.18 -17.86 11.89
N LEU A 372 -1.23 -18.59 11.30
CA LEU A 372 0.13 -18.71 11.82
C LEU A 372 0.89 -17.37 11.75
N ILE A 373 0.82 -16.67 10.61
CA ILE A 373 1.39 -15.32 10.43
C ILE A 373 0.81 -14.36 11.47
N LEU A 374 -0.53 -14.32 11.61
CA LEU A 374 -1.22 -13.53 12.64
C LEU A 374 -0.70 -13.85 14.05
N SER A 375 -0.65 -15.13 14.42
CA SER A 375 -0.28 -15.55 15.78
C SER A 375 1.16 -15.17 16.14
N ILE A 376 2.11 -15.35 15.20
CA ILE A 376 3.52 -14.99 15.42
C ILE A 376 3.68 -13.46 15.47
N LEU A 377 3.11 -12.72 14.51
CA LEU A 377 3.16 -11.25 14.51
C LEU A 377 2.55 -10.65 15.79
N LEU A 378 1.41 -11.18 16.25
CA LEU A 378 0.73 -10.70 17.46
C LEU A 378 1.56 -11.01 18.72
N CYS A 379 2.14 -12.22 18.82
CA CYS A 379 3.06 -12.56 19.91
C CYS A 379 4.28 -11.64 19.94
N MET A 380 4.87 -11.32 18.78
CA MET A 380 6.00 -10.39 18.67
C MET A 380 5.60 -8.94 18.97
N LEU A 381 4.37 -8.53 18.65
CA LEU A 381 3.85 -7.19 18.95
C LEU A 381 3.57 -7.01 20.45
N MET A 382 2.92 -7.98 21.10
CA MET A 382 2.65 -8.00 22.56
C MET A 382 3.93 -8.01 23.41
N ARG A 383 5.07 -8.40 22.84
CA ARG A 383 6.40 -8.29 23.46
C ARG A 383 7.03 -6.89 23.33
N LYS A 384 6.58 -6.05 22.39
CA LYS A 384 7.11 -4.70 22.12
C LYS A 384 6.19 -3.56 22.53
N VAL A 385 4.90 -3.80 22.68
CA VAL A 385 3.85 -2.78 22.89
C VAL A 385 2.90 -3.25 23.99
N TYR A 386 2.48 -2.32 24.86
CA TYR A 386 1.28 -2.53 25.69
C TYR A 386 0.06 -2.08 24.89
N LEU A 387 -0.83 -3.03 24.57
CA LEU A 387 -2.14 -2.68 24.00
C LEU A 387 -3.00 -2.01 25.07
N LEU A 388 -3.62 -0.89 24.70
CA LEU A 388 -4.50 -0.08 25.51
C LEU A 388 -5.96 -0.33 25.08
N PRO A 389 -6.96 -0.11 25.94
CA PRO A 389 -8.36 -0.17 25.53
C PRO A 389 -8.61 0.82 24.38
N PRO A 390 -9.23 0.39 23.26
CA PRO A 390 -9.28 1.18 22.03
C PRO A 390 -10.26 2.37 22.14
N SER A 391 -9.74 3.59 21.97
CA SER A 391 -10.57 4.80 21.95
C SER A 391 -11.17 5.05 20.57
N LEU A 392 -12.50 4.88 20.47
CA LEU A 392 -13.23 5.16 19.22
C LEU A 392 -13.25 6.65 18.83
N LYS A 393 -12.96 7.58 19.76
CA LYS A 393 -12.99 9.03 19.49
C LYS A 393 -11.81 9.53 18.66
N GLN A 394 -10.69 8.79 18.59
CA GLN A 394 -9.50 9.19 17.82
C GLN A 394 -9.62 8.90 16.30
N LEU A 395 -10.70 8.26 15.84
CA LEU A 395 -10.90 7.95 14.42
C LEU A 395 -11.30 9.19 13.59
N GLN A 396 -10.32 9.98 13.12
CA GLN A 396 -10.53 11.06 12.15
C GLN A 396 -10.83 10.56 10.71
N LEU A 397 -11.68 9.52 10.56
CA LEU A 397 -12.02 8.85 9.29
C LEU A 397 -12.38 9.80 8.15
N GLY A 398 -13.08 10.90 8.43
CA GLY A 398 -13.44 11.92 7.44
C GLY A 398 -12.22 12.64 6.82
N ARG A 399 -11.17 12.90 7.59
CA ARG A 399 -9.89 13.47 7.11
C ARG A 399 -9.19 12.49 6.16
N PHE A 400 -9.26 11.18 6.45
CA PHE A 400 -8.66 10.14 5.61
C PHE A 400 -9.42 9.86 4.33
N LEU A 401 -10.76 9.87 4.35
CA LEU A 401 -11.52 9.68 3.11
C LEU A 401 -11.31 10.87 2.16
N LYS A 402 -11.21 12.09 2.71
CA LYS A 402 -10.92 13.33 1.94
C LYS A 402 -9.53 13.33 1.30
N ASN A 403 -8.49 12.88 2.02
CA ASN A 403 -7.10 12.94 1.55
C ASN A 403 -6.64 11.67 0.83
N GLY A 404 -7.09 10.49 1.28
CA GLY A 404 -6.69 9.18 0.75
C GLY A 404 -7.67 8.56 -0.27
N GLY A 405 -8.91 9.06 -0.35
CA GLY A 405 -9.94 8.52 -1.26
C GLY A 405 -9.54 8.54 -2.73
N LEU A 406 -8.74 9.53 -3.14
CA LEU A 406 -8.19 9.65 -4.48
C LEU A 406 -7.20 8.50 -4.82
N LEU A 407 -6.35 8.11 -3.86
CA LEU A 407 -5.46 6.95 -4.01
C LEU A 407 -6.22 5.62 -3.89
N LEU A 408 -7.32 5.56 -3.13
CA LEU A 408 -8.21 4.39 -3.13
C LEU A 408 -8.88 4.22 -4.50
N ALA A 409 -9.40 5.30 -5.10
CA ALA A 409 -10.01 5.27 -6.44
C ALA A 409 -9.01 4.76 -7.51
N ARG A 410 -7.74 5.20 -7.43
CA ARG A 410 -6.63 4.68 -8.24
C ARG A 410 -6.48 3.16 -8.10
N VAL A 411 -6.41 2.64 -6.88
CA VAL A 411 -6.25 1.20 -6.60
C VAL A 411 -7.46 0.40 -7.10
N VAL A 412 -8.68 0.89 -6.87
CA VAL A 412 -9.91 0.26 -7.36
C VAL A 412 -9.93 0.22 -8.89
N ALA A 413 -9.68 1.33 -9.58
CA ALA A 413 -9.65 1.39 -11.04
C ALA A 413 -8.62 0.43 -11.66
N VAL A 414 -7.40 0.39 -11.10
CA VAL A 414 -6.34 -0.54 -11.51
C VAL A 414 -6.74 -2.00 -11.34
N THR A 415 -7.30 -2.36 -10.18
CA THR A 415 -7.61 -3.76 -9.85
C THR A 415 -8.85 -4.27 -10.58
N PHE A 416 -9.86 -3.42 -10.76
CA PHE A 416 -11.11 -3.77 -11.44
C PHE A 416 -10.90 -4.25 -12.87
N CYS A 417 -9.94 -3.69 -13.63
CA CYS A 417 -9.64 -4.16 -14.98
C CYS A 417 -9.19 -5.63 -15.02
N VAL A 418 -8.37 -6.06 -14.04
CA VAL A 418 -7.90 -7.45 -13.94
C VAL A 418 -9.01 -8.37 -13.45
N THR A 419 -9.81 -7.93 -12.47
CA THR A 419 -10.98 -8.68 -11.97
C THR A 419 -12.05 -8.84 -13.05
N LEU A 420 -12.26 -7.82 -13.89
CA LEU A 420 -13.16 -7.90 -15.05
C LEU A 420 -12.62 -8.87 -16.11
N ALA A 421 -11.32 -8.86 -16.40
CA ALA A 421 -10.70 -9.84 -17.29
C ALA A 421 -10.90 -11.28 -16.79
N ALA A 422 -10.77 -11.53 -15.47
CA ALA A 422 -11.09 -12.81 -14.85
C ALA A 422 -12.59 -13.18 -14.96
N SER A 423 -13.51 -12.23 -14.77
CA SER A 423 -14.96 -12.43 -14.99
C SER A 423 -15.26 -12.79 -16.45
N LEU A 424 -14.60 -12.14 -17.41
CA LEU A 424 -14.75 -12.45 -18.84
C LEU A 424 -14.17 -13.82 -19.18
N ALA A 425 -13.02 -14.21 -18.61
CA ALA A 425 -12.46 -15.56 -18.79
C ALA A 425 -13.36 -16.65 -18.19
N ALA A 426 -13.94 -16.43 -17.00
CA ALA A 426 -14.89 -17.34 -16.36
C ALA A 426 -16.16 -17.57 -17.20
N ARG A 427 -16.64 -16.55 -17.92
CA ARG A 427 -17.81 -16.63 -18.81
C ARG A 427 -17.58 -17.52 -20.04
N LEU A 428 -16.31 -17.73 -20.45
CA LEU A 428 -15.93 -18.67 -21.51
C LEU A 428 -15.94 -20.14 -21.03
N GLY A 429 -15.92 -20.39 -19.73
CA GLY A 429 -16.00 -21.73 -19.13
C GLY A 429 -14.74 -22.14 -18.35
N PRO A 430 -14.66 -23.40 -17.86
CA PRO A 430 -13.58 -23.84 -16.99
C PRO A 430 -12.21 -23.85 -17.67
N THR A 431 -12.08 -24.49 -18.84
CA THR A 431 -10.78 -24.65 -19.51
C THR A 431 -10.11 -23.31 -19.86
N PRO A 432 -10.82 -22.30 -20.41
CA PRO A 432 -10.23 -20.96 -20.62
C PRO A 432 -9.92 -20.22 -19.32
N MET A 433 -10.75 -20.34 -18.29
CA MET A 433 -10.50 -19.70 -17.00
C MET A 433 -9.30 -20.31 -16.27
N ALA A 434 -9.10 -21.63 -16.37
CA ALA A 434 -7.94 -22.32 -15.83
C ALA A 434 -6.63 -21.86 -16.48
N ALA A 435 -6.61 -21.80 -17.82
CA ALA A 435 -5.47 -21.27 -18.57
C ALA A 435 -5.23 -19.78 -18.26
N PHE A 436 -6.30 -18.98 -18.15
CA PHE A 436 -6.23 -17.57 -17.79
C PHE A 436 -5.64 -17.37 -16.39
N GLN A 437 -6.07 -18.16 -15.40
CA GLN A 437 -5.52 -18.09 -14.03
C GLN A 437 -4.02 -18.39 -14.00
N THR A 438 -3.55 -19.44 -14.66
CA THR A 438 -2.12 -19.77 -14.73
C THR A 438 -1.32 -18.64 -15.39
N CYS A 439 -1.76 -18.18 -16.56
CA CYS A 439 -1.11 -17.09 -17.28
C CYS A 439 -1.10 -15.77 -16.51
N LEU A 440 -2.21 -15.42 -15.84
CA LEU A 440 -2.33 -14.21 -15.01
C LEU A 440 -1.44 -14.31 -13.77
N GLN A 441 -1.38 -15.47 -13.11
CA GLN A 441 -0.54 -15.65 -11.93
C GLN A 441 0.94 -15.49 -12.28
N VAL A 442 1.42 -16.12 -13.35
CA VAL A 442 2.81 -15.92 -13.83
C VAL A 442 3.06 -14.45 -14.19
N TRP A 443 2.14 -13.82 -14.92
CA TRP A 443 2.23 -12.41 -15.34
C TRP A 443 2.29 -11.43 -14.17
N LEU A 444 1.51 -11.64 -13.11
CA LEU A 444 1.58 -10.86 -11.87
C LEU A 444 2.88 -11.14 -11.11
N THR A 445 3.22 -12.41 -10.90
CA THR A 445 4.41 -12.83 -10.14
C THR A 445 5.69 -12.27 -10.74
N SER A 446 5.87 -12.33 -12.06
CA SER A 446 7.05 -11.75 -12.73
C SER A 446 7.06 -10.23 -12.67
N SER A 447 5.91 -9.57 -12.89
CA SER A 447 5.84 -8.11 -12.90
C SER A 447 6.17 -7.49 -11.55
N LEU A 448 5.79 -8.16 -10.44
CA LEU A 448 5.99 -7.66 -9.08
C LEU A 448 7.46 -7.58 -8.63
N LEU A 449 8.41 -8.23 -9.32
CA LEU A 449 9.84 -7.94 -9.11
C LEU A 449 10.20 -6.49 -9.48
N SER A 450 9.45 -5.87 -10.39
CA SER A 450 9.64 -4.47 -10.80
C SER A 450 9.16 -3.48 -9.72
N ASP A 451 8.32 -3.92 -8.78
CA ASP A 451 7.81 -3.08 -7.69
C ASP A 451 8.94 -2.69 -6.72
N GLY A 452 9.93 -3.58 -6.51
CA GLY A 452 11.13 -3.22 -5.74
C GLY A 452 11.93 -2.08 -6.37
N LEU A 453 12.03 -2.07 -7.70
CA LEU A 453 12.67 -0.99 -8.45
C LEU A 453 11.81 0.30 -8.44
N ALA A 454 10.48 0.18 -8.41
CA ALA A 454 9.57 1.29 -8.22
C ALA A 454 9.72 1.92 -6.82
N VAL A 455 9.85 1.12 -5.76
CA VAL A 455 10.12 1.56 -4.38
C VAL A 455 11.46 2.30 -4.28
N ALA A 456 12.52 1.80 -4.94
CA ALA A 456 13.81 2.50 -5.01
C ALA A 456 13.71 3.85 -5.72
N GLY A 457 13.01 3.89 -6.87
CA GLY A 457 12.71 5.14 -7.58
C GLY A 457 11.93 6.13 -6.74
N GLN A 458 10.87 5.68 -6.06
CA GLN A 458 10.04 6.50 -5.16
C GLN A 458 10.87 7.14 -4.05
N ALA A 459 11.71 6.35 -3.36
CA ALA A 459 12.51 6.83 -2.24
C ALA A 459 13.53 7.90 -2.68
N ILE A 460 14.29 7.63 -3.75
CA ILE A 460 15.36 8.53 -4.20
C ILE A 460 14.78 9.80 -4.85
N LEU A 461 13.66 9.71 -5.57
CA LEU A 461 12.96 10.90 -6.09
C LEU A 461 12.40 11.76 -4.95
N ALA A 462 11.78 11.16 -3.93
CA ALA A 462 11.22 11.93 -2.81
C ALA A 462 12.30 12.80 -2.12
N CYS A 463 13.49 12.24 -1.87
CA CYS A 463 14.63 13.01 -1.38
C CYS A 463 15.06 14.10 -2.37
N ALA A 464 15.28 13.76 -3.65
CA ALA A 464 15.75 14.72 -4.64
C ALA A 464 14.76 15.89 -4.91
N PHE A 465 13.44 15.65 -4.81
CA PHE A 465 12.42 16.68 -4.89
C PHE A 465 12.39 17.55 -3.61
N ALA A 466 12.57 16.97 -2.42
CA ALA A 466 12.65 17.73 -1.17
C ALA A 466 13.91 18.61 -1.10
N GLU A 467 15.05 18.09 -1.55
CA GLU A 467 16.34 18.79 -1.69
C GLU A 467 16.35 19.80 -2.85
N LYS A 468 15.32 19.75 -3.73
CA LYS A 468 15.22 20.49 -5.00
C LYS A 468 16.36 20.21 -5.99
N ASP A 469 17.08 19.09 -5.85
CA ASP A 469 18.03 18.62 -6.86
C ASP A 469 17.31 17.96 -8.04
N TYR A 470 16.82 18.80 -8.93
CA TYR A 470 16.22 18.39 -10.20
C TYR A 470 17.20 17.63 -11.11
N LYS A 471 18.53 17.73 -10.91
CA LYS A 471 19.52 16.92 -11.65
C LYS A 471 19.50 15.48 -11.14
N LYS A 472 19.59 15.25 -9.81
CA LYS A 472 19.45 13.91 -9.21
C LYS A 472 18.07 13.32 -9.51
N ALA A 473 16.99 14.10 -9.42
CA ALA A 473 15.64 13.64 -9.77
C ALA A 473 15.55 13.16 -11.24
N THR A 474 16.06 13.94 -12.21
CA THR A 474 16.09 13.54 -13.63
C THR A 474 16.94 12.29 -13.86
N ALA A 475 18.16 12.26 -13.30
CA ALA A 475 19.10 11.16 -13.49
C ALA A 475 18.55 9.84 -12.93
N THR A 476 17.91 9.92 -11.76
CA THR A 476 17.25 8.77 -11.12
C THR A 476 16.05 8.31 -11.94
N ALA A 477 15.13 9.21 -12.31
CA ALA A 477 13.93 8.83 -13.08
C ALA A 477 14.29 8.14 -14.41
N ASN A 478 15.28 8.67 -15.14
CA ASN A 478 15.80 8.03 -16.34
C ASN A 478 16.47 6.68 -16.04
N ARG A 479 17.37 6.59 -15.04
CA ARG A 479 18.09 5.33 -14.75
C ARG A 479 17.14 4.22 -14.30
N VAL A 480 16.18 4.53 -13.43
CA VAL A 480 15.22 3.55 -12.90
C VAL A 480 14.30 3.03 -14.02
N LEU A 481 13.82 3.89 -14.93
CA LEU A 481 13.06 3.45 -16.12
C LEU A 481 13.90 2.63 -17.10
N GLN A 482 15.17 3.00 -17.31
CA GLN A 482 16.08 2.22 -18.16
C GLN A 482 16.35 0.83 -17.56
N MET A 483 16.59 0.76 -16.24
CA MET A 483 16.76 -0.50 -15.52
C MET A 483 15.48 -1.34 -15.54
N SER A 484 14.30 -0.73 -15.48
CA SER A 484 13.02 -1.44 -15.55
C SER A 484 12.75 -2.02 -16.94
N PHE A 485 13.11 -1.30 -18.01
CA PHE A 485 13.04 -1.85 -19.36
C PHE A 485 13.94 -3.08 -19.52
N ILE A 486 15.19 -3.03 -19.04
CA ILE A 486 16.10 -4.19 -19.09
C ILE A 486 15.60 -5.34 -18.21
N LEU A 487 15.12 -5.06 -17.00
CA LEU A 487 14.50 -6.05 -16.11
C LEU A 487 13.31 -6.73 -16.79
N GLY A 488 12.41 -5.95 -17.40
CA GLY A 488 11.23 -6.44 -18.11
C GLY A 488 11.57 -7.25 -19.36
N VAL A 489 12.67 -6.95 -20.06
CA VAL A 489 13.18 -7.80 -21.16
C VAL A 489 13.77 -9.11 -20.63
N GLY A 490 14.50 -9.07 -19.51
CA GLY A 490 14.97 -10.27 -18.82
C GLY A 490 13.81 -11.16 -18.35
N LEU A 491 12.78 -10.56 -17.74
CA LEU A 491 11.55 -11.23 -17.35
C LEU A 491 10.78 -11.80 -18.55
N ALA A 492 10.74 -11.11 -19.69
CA ALA A 492 10.13 -11.63 -20.92
C ALA A 492 10.80 -12.94 -21.39
N LEU A 493 12.14 -13.01 -21.34
CA LEU A 493 12.89 -14.21 -21.69
C LEU A 493 12.68 -15.34 -20.67
N ILE A 494 12.80 -15.04 -19.37
CA ILE A 494 12.62 -16.01 -18.28
C ILE A 494 11.20 -16.59 -18.30
N VAL A 495 10.17 -15.75 -18.46
CA VAL A 495 8.76 -16.17 -18.51
C VAL A 495 8.45 -16.89 -19.82
N GLY A 496 8.99 -16.41 -20.95
CA GLY A 496 8.82 -17.04 -22.26
C GLY A 496 9.34 -18.48 -22.28
N ILE A 497 10.60 -18.68 -21.88
CA ILE A 497 11.24 -20.00 -21.77
C ILE A 497 10.56 -20.83 -20.67
N GLY A 498 10.33 -20.23 -19.50
CA GLY A 498 9.79 -20.89 -18.32
C GLY A 498 8.39 -21.46 -18.52
N LEU A 499 7.48 -20.75 -19.20
CA LEU A 499 6.16 -21.30 -19.55
C LEU A 499 6.20 -22.20 -20.79
N TYR A 500 7.08 -21.96 -21.77
CA TYR A 500 7.16 -22.82 -22.96
C TYR A 500 7.48 -24.28 -22.60
N PHE A 501 8.47 -24.48 -21.71
CA PHE A 501 8.83 -25.80 -21.21
C PHE A 501 8.04 -26.21 -19.94
N GLY A 502 7.75 -25.25 -19.05
CA GLY A 502 7.18 -25.50 -17.73
C GLY A 502 5.66 -25.46 -17.60
N ALA A 503 4.89 -25.20 -18.68
CA ALA A 503 3.42 -25.18 -18.60
C ALA A 503 2.81 -26.47 -17.99
N GLY A 504 3.45 -27.63 -18.22
CA GLY A 504 3.05 -28.93 -17.65
C GLY A 504 3.12 -29.02 -16.11
N ILE A 505 3.81 -28.08 -15.45
CA ILE A 505 3.82 -27.97 -13.98
C ILE A 505 2.46 -27.49 -13.46
N PHE A 506 1.72 -26.71 -14.27
CA PHE A 506 0.44 -26.11 -13.89
C PHE A 506 -0.79 -26.91 -14.32
N SER A 507 -0.70 -27.78 -15.31
CA SER A 507 -1.80 -28.67 -15.68
C SER A 507 -1.36 -29.84 -16.54
N ARG A 508 -2.14 -30.92 -16.50
CA ARG A 508 -2.00 -32.09 -17.40
C ARG A 508 -3.09 -32.12 -18.49
N ASP A 509 -4.03 -31.18 -18.48
CA ASP A 509 -5.07 -31.06 -19.52
C ASP A 509 -4.48 -30.41 -20.79
N VAL A 510 -4.51 -31.16 -21.90
CA VAL A 510 -3.99 -30.73 -23.21
C VAL A 510 -4.65 -29.43 -23.69
N ASN A 511 -5.93 -29.22 -23.40
CA ASN A 511 -6.69 -28.04 -23.80
C ASN A 511 -6.29 -26.81 -22.98
N VAL A 512 -6.06 -26.97 -21.67
CA VAL A 512 -5.50 -25.92 -20.81
C VAL A 512 -4.09 -25.55 -21.27
N LEU A 513 -3.24 -26.55 -21.53
CA LEU A 513 -1.87 -26.35 -22.03
C LEU A 513 -1.84 -25.65 -23.40
N HIS A 514 -2.79 -25.97 -24.29
CA HIS A 514 -2.95 -25.28 -25.58
C HIS A 514 -3.33 -23.79 -25.40
N LEU A 515 -4.28 -23.48 -24.51
CA LEU A 515 -4.67 -22.10 -24.23
C LEU A 515 -3.56 -21.33 -23.48
N ILE A 516 -2.76 -21.97 -22.62
CA ILE A 516 -1.55 -21.37 -22.03
C ILE A 516 -0.54 -21.01 -23.12
N LYS A 517 -0.32 -21.89 -24.11
CA LYS A 517 0.56 -21.60 -25.27
C LYS A 517 0.05 -20.45 -26.13
N ILE A 518 -1.27 -20.25 -26.25
CA ILE A 518 -1.88 -19.10 -26.92
C ILE A 518 -1.74 -17.81 -26.10
N GLY A 519 -1.82 -17.88 -24.77
CA GLY A 519 -1.60 -16.73 -23.88
C GLY A 519 -0.13 -16.32 -23.74
N LEU A 520 0.80 -17.27 -23.89
CA LEU A 520 2.24 -17.10 -23.65
C LEU A 520 2.88 -15.88 -24.35
N PRO A 521 2.63 -15.59 -25.64
CA PRO A 521 3.19 -14.40 -26.29
C PRO A 521 2.80 -13.10 -25.59
N PHE A 522 1.56 -12.98 -25.11
CA PHE A 522 1.08 -11.81 -24.37
C PHE A 522 1.70 -11.76 -22.98
N VAL A 523 1.73 -12.90 -22.27
CA VAL A 523 2.30 -13.00 -20.92
C VAL A 523 3.78 -12.63 -20.89
N ALA A 524 4.56 -13.05 -21.90
CA ALA A 524 5.98 -12.74 -22.01
C ALA A 524 6.26 -11.35 -22.62
N ALA A 525 5.68 -11.02 -23.78
CA ALA A 525 6.01 -9.77 -24.50
C ALA A 525 5.49 -8.51 -23.80
N THR A 526 4.55 -8.60 -22.86
CA THR A 526 4.14 -7.45 -22.04
C THR A 526 5.08 -7.15 -20.88
N GLN A 527 6.01 -8.04 -20.48
CA GLN A 527 6.87 -7.80 -19.30
C GLN A 527 7.70 -6.49 -19.35
N PRO A 528 8.25 -6.01 -20.50
CA PRO A 528 8.89 -4.70 -20.59
C PRO A 528 7.92 -3.54 -20.35
N ILE A 529 6.68 -3.66 -20.82
CA ILE A 529 5.61 -2.67 -20.66
C ILE A 529 5.15 -2.66 -19.20
N ASN A 530 4.90 -3.84 -18.61
CA ASN A 530 4.55 -3.99 -17.20
C ASN A 530 5.62 -3.36 -16.30
N SER A 531 6.90 -3.69 -16.52
CA SER A 531 7.99 -3.19 -15.66
C SER A 531 8.11 -1.67 -15.70
N LEU A 532 7.93 -1.05 -16.87
CA LEU A 532 7.78 0.41 -17.00
C LEU A 532 6.54 0.92 -16.26
N ALA A 533 5.37 0.29 -16.40
CA ALA A 533 4.13 0.70 -15.74
C ALA A 533 4.25 0.72 -14.19
N PHE A 534 4.82 -0.33 -13.59
CA PHE A 534 5.08 -0.39 -12.14
C PHE A 534 6.09 0.68 -11.71
N VAL A 535 7.18 0.88 -12.45
CA VAL A 535 8.16 1.92 -12.12
C VAL A 535 7.59 3.34 -12.29
N PHE A 536 6.72 3.59 -13.27
CA PHE A 536 6.03 4.87 -13.40
C PHE A 536 5.12 5.18 -12.21
N ASP A 537 4.55 4.17 -11.53
CA ASP A 537 3.83 4.41 -10.28
C ASP A 537 4.76 4.93 -9.18
N GLY A 538 5.90 4.27 -8.96
CA GLY A 538 6.92 4.71 -8.01
C GLY A 538 7.50 6.09 -8.34
N VAL A 539 7.72 6.39 -9.62
CA VAL A 539 8.18 7.71 -10.09
C VAL A 539 7.14 8.81 -9.82
N ASN A 540 5.86 8.57 -10.08
CA ASN A 540 4.80 9.53 -9.77
C ASN A 540 4.63 9.72 -8.25
N PHE A 541 4.78 8.65 -7.46
CA PHE A 541 4.71 8.72 -5.99
C PHE A 541 5.91 9.46 -5.39
N GLY A 542 7.13 9.26 -5.92
CA GLY A 542 8.32 10.00 -5.51
C GLY A 542 8.27 11.49 -5.87
N ALA A 543 7.53 11.84 -6.92
CA ALA A 543 7.22 13.21 -7.30
C ALA A 543 5.98 13.80 -6.57
N SER A 544 5.37 13.06 -5.64
CA SER A 544 4.11 13.40 -4.95
C SER A 544 2.91 13.71 -5.87
N ASP A 545 2.91 13.21 -7.11
CA ASP A 545 1.91 13.54 -8.15
C ASP A 545 0.64 12.67 -8.04
N PHE A 546 0.14 12.51 -6.82
CA PHE A 546 -0.94 11.59 -6.47
C PHE A 546 -2.22 11.89 -7.25
N ALA A 547 -2.58 13.18 -7.34
CA ALA A 547 -3.74 13.67 -8.08
C ALA A 547 -3.74 13.18 -9.54
N TYR A 548 -2.64 13.40 -10.25
CA TYR A 548 -2.47 12.93 -11.62
C TYR A 548 -2.53 11.40 -11.71
N SER A 549 -1.83 10.69 -10.82
CA SER A 549 -1.79 9.22 -10.81
C SER A 549 -3.18 8.59 -10.64
N ALA A 550 -4.09 9.22 -9.91
CA ALA A 550 -5.47 8.72 -9.81
C ALA A 550 -6.33 9.02 -11.05
N TYR A 551 -6.41 10.29 -11.48
CA TYR A 551 -7.26 10.66 -12.62
C TYR A 551 -6.81 9.96 -13.90
N SER A 552 -5.50 9.83 -14.13
CA SER A 552 -4.95 9.04 -15.24
C SER A 552 -5.38 7.57 -15.19
N LEU A 553 -5.23 6.90 -14.05
CA LEU A 553 -5.54 5.47 -13.94
C LEU A 553 -7.04 5.16 -13.94
N VAL A 554 -7.89 6.10 -13.51
CA VAL A 554 -9.35 6.01 -13.69
C VAL A 554 -9.72 6.12 -15.19
N LEU A 555 -9.12 7.07 -15.94
CA LEU A 555 -9.35 7.20 -17.38
C LEU A 555 -8.82 6.00 -18.16
N VAL A 556 -7.62 5.49 -17.83
CA VAL A 556 -7.05 4.26 -18.40
C VAL A 556 -7.96 3.07 -18.12
N ALA A 557 -8.53 2.96 -16.91
CA ALA A 557 -9.48 1.91 -16.59
C ALA A 557 -10.77 1.99 -17.42
N ALA A 558 -11.38 3.18 -17.54
CA ALA A 558 -12.59 3.37 -18.36
C ALA A 558 -12.38 2.98 -19.84
N ALA A 559 -11.26 3.41 -20.42
CA ALA A 559 -10.86 2.98 -21.77
C ALA A 559 -10.67 1.46 -21.85
N SER A 560 -9.95 0.87 -20.90
CA SER A 560 -9.61 -0.55 -20.89
C SER A 560 -10.82 -1.47 -20.65
N ILE A 561 -11.79 -1.05 -19.83
CA ILE A 561 -13.07 -1.73 -19.65
C ILE A 561 -13.83 -1.78 -20.99
N THR A 562 -13.82 -0.67 -21.74
CA THR A 562 -14.45 -0.58 -23.07
C THR A 562 -13.75 -1.52 -24.06
N THR A 563 -12.41 -1.51 -24.12
CA THR A 563 -11.63 -2.44 -24.95
C THR A 563 -11.84 -3.91 -24.56
N LEU A 564 -11.92 -4.22 -23.26
CA LEU A 564 -12.19 -5.57 -22.75
C LEU A 564 -13.51 -6.12 -23.28
N PHE A 565 -14.61 -5.37 -23.18
CA PHE A 565 -15.91 -5.84 -23.67
C PHE A 565 -15.96 -6.01 -25.19
N ILE A 566 -15.34 -5.11 -25.95
CA ILE A 566 -15.29 -5.18 -27.42
C ILE A 566 -14.50 -6.42 -27.87
N LEU A 567 -13.26 -6.56 -27.40
CA LEU A 567 -12.36 -7.63 -27.86
C LEU A 567 -12.76 -9.01 -27.31
N TYR A 568 -13.33 -9.10 -26.11
CA TYR A 568 -13.96 -10.33 -25.62
C TYR A 568 -15.06 -10.81 -26.57
N LYS A 569 -15.91 -9.91 -27.07
CA LYS A 569 -17.05 -10.27 -27.92
C LYS A 569 -16.62 -10.76 -29.31
N SER A 570 -15.50 -10.27 -29.85
CA SER A 570 -14.97 -10.72 -31.15
C SER A 570 -14.04 -11.93 -31.05
N ASN A 571 -13.09 -11.90 -30.11
CA ASN A 571 -11.92 -12.80 -30.09
C ASN A 571 -11.83 -13.67 -28.82
N GLY A 572 -12.84 -13.65 -27.94
CA GLY A 572 -12.91 -14.50 -26.75
C GLY A 572 -11.66 -14.42 -25.85
N PHE A 573 -11.05 -15.57 -25.56
CA PHE A 573 -9.84 -15.68 -24.72
C PHE A 573 -8.68 -14.82 -25.23
N LEU A 574 -8.45 -14.82 -26.55
CA LEU A 574 -7.40 -14.01 -27.18
C LEU A 574 -7.71 -12.51 -27.04
N GLY A 575 -8.98 -12.14 -27.16
CA GLY A 575 -9.45 -10.76 -26.98
C GLY A 575 -9.19 -10.19 -25.59
N ILE A 576 -9.34 -11.02 -24.54
CA ILE A 576 -9.01 -10.62 -23.16
C ILE A 576 -7.53 -10.29 -23.02
N TRP A 577 -6.64 -11.12 -23.60
CA TRP A 577 -5.19 -10.88 -23.54
C TRP A 577 -4.76 -9.64 -24.34
N ILE A 578 -5.33 -9.41 -25.53
CA ILE A 578 -5.09 -8.17 -26.29
C ILE A 578 -5.55 -6.94 -25.48
N ALA A 579 -6.72 -7.01 -24.83
CA ALA A 579 -7.22 -5.91 -24.01
C ALA A 579 -6.37 -5.64 -22.76
N LEU A 580 -5.80 -6.68 -22.12
CA LEU A 580 -4.83 -6.52 -21.03
C LEU A 580 -3.50 -5.92 -21.50
N THR A 581 -3.05 -6.24 -22.72
CA THR A 581 -1.90 -5.58 -23.37
C THR A 581 -2.18 -4.10 -23.62
N VAL A 582 -3.37 -3.75 -24.14
CA VAL A 582 -3.78 -2.35 -24.33
C VAL A 582 -3.85 -1.61 -23.00
N TYR A 583 -4.40 -2.23 -21.95
CA TYR A 583 -4.43 -1.67 -20.59
C TYR A 583 -3.02 -1.30 -20.06
N MET A 584 -2.05 -2.22 -20.14
CA MET A 584 -0.69 -1.94 -19.68
C MET A 584 0.06 -0.96 -20.59
N PHE A 585 -0.20 -0.97 -21.91
CA PHE A 585 0.33 0.03 -22.82
C PHE A 585 -0.20 1.43 -22.48
N LEU A 586 -1.51 1.60 -22.29
CA LEU A 586 -2.13 2.86 -21.88
C LEU A 586 -1.58 3.34 -20.52
N ARG A 587 -1.46 2.45 -19.54
CA ARG A 587 -0.85 2.75 -18.23
C ARG A 587 0.57 3.30 -18.36
N THR A 588 1.39 2.67 -19.19
CA THR A 588 2.77 3.09 -19.46
C THR A 588 2.81 4.42 -20.23
N PHE A 589 1.96 4.56 -21.24
CA PHE A 589 1.87 5.75 -22.08
C PHE A 589 1.54 7.01 -21.27
N VAL A 590 0.63 6.93 -20.30
CA VAL A 590 0.25 8.11 -19.51
C VAL A 590 1.39 8.52 -18.53
N GLY A 591 2.18 7.57 -18.01
CA GLY A 591 3.43 7.88 -17.29
C GLY A 591 4.48 8.56 -18.19
N ILE A 592 4.72 8.02 -19.38
CA ILE A 592 5.58 8.60 -20.43
C ILE A 592 5.13 10.03 -20.78
N TRP A 593 3.83 10.24 -20.93
CA TRP A 593 3.22 11.52 -21.29
C TRP A 593 3.43 12.57 -20.19
N ARG A 594 3.23 12.23 -18.91
CA ARG A 594 3.38 13.16 -17.78
C ARG A 594 4.78 13.74 -17.70
N MET A 595 5.80 12.87 -17.67
CA MET A 595 7.18 13.29 -17.51
C MET A 595 7.71 13.94 -18.81
N GLY A 596 7.41 13.36 -19.97
CA GLY A 596 7.90 13.85 -21.25
C GLY A 596 7.27 15.16 -21.74
N THR A 597 6.05 15.50 -21.30
CA THR A 597 5.47 16.85 -21.51
C THR A 597 6.01 17.91 -20.53
N GLY A 598 6.77 17.50 -19.51
CA GLY A 598 7.25 18.38 -18.45
C GLY A 598 6.10 19.12 -17.75
N THR A 599 5.05 18.39 -17.34
CA THR A 599 3.89 18.96 -16.64
C THR A 599 3.85 18.55 -15.17
N GLY A 600 3.20 19.36 -14.33
CA GLY A 600 3.20 19.15 -12.88
C GLY A 600 4.62 19.29 -12.28
N PRO A 601 5.05 18.38 -11.38
CA PRO A 601 6.40 18.41 -10.78
C PRO A 601 7.54 18.47 -11.80
N TRP A 602 7.33 17.96 -13.02
CA TRP A 602 8.32 17.87 -14.09
C TRP A 602 8.56 19.18 -14.86
N GLY A 603 7.98 20.31 -14.43
CA GLY A 603 8.11 21.61 -15.12
C GLY A 603 9.54 22.07 -15.39
N PHE A 604 10.49 21.70 -14.53
CA PHE A 604 11.92 22.01 -14.71
C PHE A 604 12.53 21.39 -15.98
N LEU A 605 11.98 20.29 -16.51
CA LEU A 605 12.43 19.69 -17.77
C LEU A 605 12.18 20.64 -18.95
N ARG A 606 11.11 21.44 -18.90
CA ARG A 606 10.74 22.39 -19.95
C ARG A 606 11.68 23.59 -20.02
N SER A 607 12.13 24.10 -18.86
CA SER A 607 13.12 25.18 -18.77
C SER A 607 14.40 24.87 -19.56
N ARG A 608 14.88 23.62 -19.46
CA ARG A 608 16.08 23.13 -20.16
C ARG A 608 15.92 22.96 -21.67
N SER A 609 14.72 23.20 -22.22
CA SER A 609 14.40 23.11 -23.66
C SER A 609 14.25 24.47 -24.36
N PHE A 610 14.35 25.58 -23.61
CA PHE A 610 14.34 26.95 -24.13
C PHE A 610 15.74 27.54 -24.36
N TRP A 611 16.78 26.89 -23.80
CA TRP A 611 18.18 27.31 -23.90
C TRP A 611 19.05 26.14 -24.43
N SER A 612 18.77 25.72 -25.67
CA SER A 612 19.51 24.69 -26.43
C SER A 612 19.22 24.75 -27.93
#